data_AF-A0A6J0U414-F1
#
_entry.id   AF-A0A6J0U414-F1
#
_cell.length_a   1.000
_cell.length_b   1.000
_cell.length_c   1.000
_cell.angle_alpha   90.00
_cell.angle_beta   90.00
_cell.angle_gamma   90.00
#
_symmetry.space_group_name_H-M   'P 1'
#
loop_
_entity.id
_entity.type
_entity.pdbx_description
1 polymer ?
#
loop_
_entity_poly.entity_id
_entity_poly.type
_entity_poly.pdbx_seq_one_letter_code
_entity_poly.pdbx_strand_id
1 'polypeptide(L)'
;MASAMRWVDPGPWLLSLWLFLQMVVGARAGFPCAPRVVGHKAMVCVCNATYCDTLDPVSLPPLGIFAKYESSQDGRRFELSQGAMRLSPTRADKLCWPLGSHGVSVCPV
;
A
#
# COMPACT_ATOMS: atom_id res chain seq x y z
N MET A 1 -49.69 16.19 33.33
CA MET A 1 -48.85 15.06 33.78
C MET A 1 -47.72 14.94 32.76
N ALA A 2 -46.55 15.52 33.06
CA ALA A 2 -45.39 15.46 32.16
C ALA A 2 -44.63 14.16 32.47
N SER A 3 -44.64 13.23 31.53
CA SER A 3 -43.88 11.99 31.66
C SER A 3 -42.39 12.30 31.45
N ALA A 4 -41.58 12.09 32.49
CA ALA A 4 -40.14 12.23 32.41
C ALA A 4 -39.59 11.13 31.50
N MET A 5 -39.18 11.49 30.29
CA MET A 5 -38.43 10.62 29.38
C MET A 5 -37.10 10.29 30.07
N ARG A 6 -36.97 9.06 30.57
CA ARG A 6 -35.72 8.56 31.14
C ARG A 6 -34.75 8.38 29.97
N TRP A 7 -33.80 9.29 29.85
CA TRP A 7 -32.65 9.10 28.97
C TRP A 7 -31.91 7.85 29.46
N VAL A 8 -31.85 6.83 28.62
CA VAL A 8 -31.02 5.66 28.88
C VAL A 8 -29.58 6.12 28.67
N ASP A 9 -28.87 6.39 29.76
CA ASP A 9 -27.45 6.74 29.70
C ASP A 9 -26.70 5.59 29.01
N PRO A 10 -26.06 5.81 27.85
CA PRO A 10 -25.28 4.79 27.20
C PRO A 10 -24.13 4.42 28.15
N GLY A 11 -24.20 3.22 28.72
CA GLY A 11 -23.26 2.77 29.74
C GLY A 11 -21.79 2.90 29.27
N PRO A 12 -20.83 2.91 30.21
CA PRO A 12 -19.40 3.13 29.92
C PRO A 12 -18.83 2.16 28.86
N TRP A 13 -19.47 1.00 28.68
CA TRP A 13 -19.18 0.02 27.64
C TRP A 13 -19.51 0.52 26.21
N LEU A 14 -20.59 1.27 26.03
CA LEU A 14 -20.98 1.84 24.74
C LEU A 14 -20.05 3.01 24.36
N LEU A 15 -19.67 3.84 25.34
CA LEU A 15 -18.66 4.88 25.15
C LEU A 15 -17.28 4.29 24.83
N SER A 16 -16.87 3.25 25.55
CA SER A 16 -15.61 2.55 25.29
C SER A 16 -15.61 1.91 23.89
N LEU A 17 -16.67 1.19 23.51
CA LEU A 17 -16.83 0.62 22.17
C LEU A 17 -16.77 1.70 21.08
N TRP A 18 -17.39 2.86 21.31
CA TRP A 18 -17.35 3.99 20.39
C TRP A 18 -15.93 4.58 20.24
N LEU A 19 -15.19 4.77 21.34
CA LEU A 19 -13.78 5.20 21.29
C LEU A 19 -12.89 4.17 20.56
N PHE A 20 -13.08 2.87 20.83
CA PHE A 20 -12.35 1.80 20.13
C PHE A 20 -12.62 1.81 18.62
N LEU A 21 -13.86 2.09 18.19
CA LEU A 21 -14.22 2.15 16.78
C LEU A 21 -13.51 3.27 16.02
N GLN A 22 -13.22 4.40 16.68
CA GLN A 22 -12.51 5.52 16.05
C GLN A 22 -11.02 5.24 15.79
N MET A 23 -10.39 4.37 16.59
CA MET A 23 -8.97 4.04 16.45
C MET A 23 -8.65 3.14 15.23
N VAL A 24 -9.66 2.55 14.59
CA VAL A 24 -9.47 1.64 13.44
C VAL A 24 -9.30 2.41 12.11
N VAL A 25 -9.60 3.71 12.07
CA VAL A 25 -9.56 4.53 10.85
C VAL A 25 -8.14 5.04 10.57
N GLY A 26 -7.20 4.14 10.30
CA GLY A 26 -5.76 4.46 10.22
C GLY A 26 -5.09 4.24 8.86
N ALA A 27 -5.72 3.57 7.90
CA ALA A 27 -5.13 3.31 6.58
C ALA A 27 -5.95 3.99 5.48
N ARG A 28 -5.43 5.09 4.92
CA ARG A 28 -5.93 5.58 3.63
C ARG A 28 -5.33 4.70 2.55
N ALA A 29 -6.10 3.73 2.08
CA ALA A 29 -5.82 3.07 0.81
C ALA A 29 -5.89 4.11 -0.31
N GLY A 30 -5.09 3.92 -1.35
CA GLY A 30 -5.13 4.73 -2.56
C GLY A 30 -6.50 4.63 -3.21
N PHE A 31 -6.95 5.72 -3.83
CA PHE A 31 -8.18 5.71 -4.61
C PHE A 31 -7.92 4.98 -5.94
N PRO A 32 -8.78 4.02 -6.33
CA PRO A 32 -8.62 3.31 -7.59
C PRO A 32 -8.88 4.24 -8.78
N CYS A 33 -8.46 3.84 -9.98
CA CYS A 33 -8.84 4.50 -11.22
C CYS A 33 -10.36 4.40 -11.47
N ALA A 34 -10.98 5.51 -11.87
CA ALA A 34 -12.29 5.52 -12.50
C ALA A 34 -12.12 5.46 -14.03
N PRO A 35 -12.19 4.26 -14.65
CA PRO A 35 -11.83 4.09 -16.05
C PRO A 35 -12.88 4.69 -17.00
N ARG A 36 -12.40 5.35 -18.06
CA ARG A 36 -13.19 5.78 -19.21
C ARG A 36 -12.47 5.40 -20.49
N VAL A 37 -13.13 4.62 -21.35
CA VAL A 37 -12.60 4.28 -22.67
C VAL A 37 -12.79 5.47 -23.62
N VAL A 38 -11.72 5.85 -24.32
CA VAL A 38 -11.70 6.92 -25.31
C VAL A 38 -11.23 6.32 -26.64
N GLY A 39 -12.08 6.33 -27.65
CA GLY A 39 -11.81 5.65 -28.92
C GLY A 39 -11.78 4.12 -28.78
N HIS A 40 -11.04 3.44 -29.67
CA HIS A 40 -11.09 1.98 -29.76
C HIS A 40 -10.12 1.22 -28.84
N LYS A 41 -9.07 1.87 -28.32
CA LYS A 41 -7.94 1.21 -27.62
C LYS A 41 -7.24 2.04 -26.55
N ALA A 42 -7.83 3.16 -26.13
CA ALA A 42 -7.29 3.99 -25.07
C ALA A 42 -8.26 4.06 -23.91
N MET A 43 -7.74 4.01 -22.68
CA MET A 43 -8.48 4.25 -21.46
C MET A 43 -7.82 5.41 -20.71
N VAL A 44 -8.63 6.19 -20.01
CA VAL A 44 -8.17 7.27 -19.13
C VAL A 44 -8.80 7.10 -17.75
N CYS A 45 -8.10 7.53 -16.70
CA CYS A 45 -8.69 7.68 -15.37
C CYS A 45 -9.34 9.06 -15.28
N VAL A 46 -10.63 9.11 -14.93
CA VAL A 46 -11.36 10.37 -14.84
C VAL A 46 -11.07 11.03 -13.50
N CYS A 47 -10.48 12.22 -13.58
CA CYS A 47 -10.28 13.12 -12.47
C CYS A 47 -11.33 14.23 -12.46
N ASN A 48 -11.74 14.66 -11.28
CA ASN A 48 -12.56 15.84 -11.05
C ASN A 48 -12.05 16.62 -9.81
N ALA A 49 -12.76 17.68 -9.42
CA ALA A 49 -12.34 18.56 -8.32
C ALA A 49 -12.18 17.86 -6.96
N THR A 50 -12.81 16.69 -6.76
CA THR A 50 -12.83 15.97 -5.48
C THR A 50 -12.32 14.54 -5.57
N TYR A 51 -11.90 14.08 -6.76
CA TYR A 51 -11.55 12.70 -7.00
C TYR A 51 -10.50 12.58 -8.09
N CYS A 52 -9.46 11.83 -7.79
CA CYS A 52 -8.46 11.30 -8.72
C CYS A 52 -7.96 9.96 -8.16
N ASP A 53 -7.44 9.09 -9.03
CA ASP A 53 -6.68 7.93 -8.56
C ASP A 53 -5.43 8.38 -7.82
N THR A 54 -5.08 7.63 -6.78
CA THR A 54 -3.86 7.87 -6.01
C THR A 54 -3.16 6.55 -5.78
N LEU A 55 -1.83 6.59 -5.77
CA LEU A 55 -1.03 5.44 -5.35
C LEU A 55 -1.23 5.17 -3.86
N ASP A 56 -1.27 3.90 -3.50
CA ASP A 56 -1.04 3.48 -2.11
C ASP A 56 0.32 4.01 -1.62
N PRO A 57 0.47 4.30 -0.31
CA PRO A 57 1.75 4.67 0.26
C PRO A 57 2.85 3.66 -0.13
N VAL A 58 3.89 4.15 -0.80
CA VAL A 58 5.01 3.31 -1.22
C VAL A 58 5.84 2.97 0.00
N SER A 59 5.96 1.68 0.29
CA SER A 59 6.82 1.14 1.33
C SER A 59 7.89 0.26 0.71
N LEU A 60 9.06 0.24 1.33
CA LEU A 60 10.14 -0.63 0.89
C LEU A 60 9.76 -2.08 1.23
N PRO A 61 9.71 -3.00 0.25
CA PRO A 61 9.44 -4.40 0.55
C PRO A 61 10.59 -5.02 1.35
N PRO A 62 10.36 -6.18 2.00
CA PRO A 62 11.41 -6.92 2.68
C PRO A 62 12.59 -7.24 1.75
N LEU A 63 13.79 -7.39 2.34
CA LEU A 63 14.97 -7.81 1.59
C LEU A 63 14.69 -9.12 0.83
N GLY A 64 15.16 -9.17 -0.42
CA GLY A 64 14.91 -10.31 -1.32
C GLY A 64 13.53 -10.29 -2.00
N ILE A 65 12.65 -9.33 -1.70
CA ILE A 65 11.36 -9.13 -2.36
C ILE A 65 11.36 -7.81 -3.13
N PHE A 66 10.74 -7.80 -4.32
CA PHE A 66 10.46 -6.58 -5.07
C PHE A 66 8.95 -6.33 -5.17
N ALA A 67 8.57 -5.06 -5.19
CA ALA A 67 7.22 -4.62 -5.54
C ALA A 67 7.18 -4.28 -7.04
N LYS A 68 6.15 -4.73 -7.74
CA LYS A 68 5.88 -4.48 -9.17
C LYS A 68 4.56 -3.75 -9.29
N TYR A 69 4.60 -2.56 -9.89
CA TYR A 69 3.41 -1.79 -10.24
C TYR A 69 3.16 -1.93 -11.73
N GLU A 70 2.01 -2.49 -12.09
CA GLU A 70 1.64 -2.77 -13.48
C GLU A 70 0.61 -1.77 -13.99
N SER A 71 0.82 -1.30 -15.23
CA SER A 71 -0.20 -0.57 -16.00
C SER A 71 -0.30 -1.18 -17.38
N SER A 72 -1.51 -1.30 -17.91
CA SER A 72 -1.74 -2.10 -19.10
C SER A 72 -2.88 -1.53 -19.96
N GLN A 73 -2.95 -1.99 -21.22
CA GLN A 73 -4.01 -1.58 -22.15
C GLN A 73 -5.37 -2.18 -21.79
N ASP A 74 -5.40 -3.35 -21.13
CA ASP A 74 -6.61 -3.97 -20.57
C ASP A 74 -7.16 -3.25 -19.34
N GLY A 75 -6.51 -2.17 -18.89
CA GLY A 75 -7.07 -1.26 -17.90
C GLY A 75 -6.43 -1.32 -16.52
N ARG A 76 -5.33 -2.06 -16.33
CA ARG A 76 -4.60 -2.05 -15.06
C ARG A 76 -4.00 -0.67 -14.84
N ARG A 77 -4.17 -0.15 -13.62
CA ARG A 77 -3.64 1.14 -13.20
C ARG A 77 -2.95 0.99 -11.86
N PHE A 78 -1.61 1.03 -11.90
CA PHE A 78 -0.76 0.85 -10.72
C PHE A 78 -1.08 -0.41 -9.90
N GLU A 79 -1.42 -1.50 -10.58
CA GLU A 79 -1.73 -2.75 -9.91
C GLU A 79 -0.47 -3.28 -9.22
N LEU A 80 -0.50 -3.33 -7.89
CA LEU A 80 0.61 -3.79 -7.07
C LEU A 80 0.65 -5.32 -7.03
N SER A 81 1.81 -5.87 -7.32
CA SER A 81 2.16 -7.27 -7.08
C SER A 81 3.57 -7.35 -6.49
N GLN A 82 3.94 -8.51 -5.93
CA GLN A 82 5.28 -8.72 -5.38
C GLN A 82 5.94 -9.95 -6.02
N GLY A 83 7.26 -9.98 -6.02
CA GLY A 83 8.03 -11.14 -6.45
C GLY A 83 9.33 -11.29 -5.69
N ALA A 84 9.91 -12.49 -5.75
CA ALA A 84 11.19 -12.78 -5.12
C ALA A 84 12.34 -12.45 -6.08
N MET A 85 13.37 -11.77 -5.55
CA MET A 85 14.64 -11.60 -6.24
C MET A 85 15.43 -12.90 -6.16
N ARG A 86 15.75 -13.50 -7.31
CA ARG A 86 16.68 -14.63 -7.36
C ARG A 86 18.10 -14.10 -7.34
N LEU A 87 18.86 -14.51 -6.32
CA LEU A 87 20.31 -14.37 -6.32
C LEU A 87 20.88 -15.49 -7.20
N SER A 88 21.57 -15.12 -8.28
CA SER A 88 22.42 -16.08 -8.98
C SER A 88 23.73 -16.24 -8.21
N PRO A 89 24.28 -17.46 -8.09
CA PRO A 89 25.58 -17.68 -7.42
C PRO A 89 26.70 -16.78 -7.99
N THR A 90 26.65 -16.50 -9.28
CA THR A 90 27.53 -15.61 -10.06
C THR A 90 27.26 -14.10 -9.91
N ARG A 91 26.34 -13.70 -9.01
CA ARG A 91 26.14 -12.29 -8.64
C ARG A 91 26.38 -12.06 -7.14
N ALA A 92 26.33 -13.10 -6.31
CA ALA A 92 26.68 -13.02 -4.90
C ALA A 92 28.17 -12.68 -4.68
N ASP A 93 29.05 -13.22 -5.54
CA ASP A 93 30.47 -12.87 -5.67
C ASP A 93 30.72 -11.38 -5.97
N LYS A 94 29.81 -10.72 -6.70
CA LYS A 94 29.89 -9.28 -7.03
C LYS A 94 29.25 -8.36 -5.98
N LEU A 95 28.52 -8.91 -5.02
CA LEU A 95 27.91 -8.15 -3.91
C LEU A 95 28.81 -8.13 -2.66
N CYS A 96 29.97 -8.79 -2.72
CA CYS A 96 30.93 -8.76 -1.63
C CYS A 96 31.60 -7.38 -1.56
N TRP A 97 31.44 -6.70 -0.43
CA TRP A 97 32.08 -5.39 -0.21
C TRP A 97 33.51 -5.59 0.31
N PRO A 98 34.53 -4.93 -0.27
CA PRO A 98 35.89 -5.02 0.23
C PRO A 98 36.01 -4.29 1.58
N LEU A 99 36.51 -4.99 2.59
CA LEU A 99 36.87 -4.41 3.88
C LEU A 99 38.37 -4.14 3.91
N GLY A 100 38.73 -2.89 3.59
CA GLY A 100 40.10 -2.40 3.69
C GLY A 100 41.06 -2.95 2.63
N SER A 101 42.33 -2.59 2.77
CA SER A 101 43.41 -2.89 1.80
C SER A 101 43.98 -4.32 1.89
N HIS A 102 43.42 -5.18 2.76
CA HIS A 102 43.95 -6.52 3.03
C HIS A 102 43.27 -7.65 2.21
N GLY A 103 42.47 -7.31 1.20
CA GLY A 103 41.87 -8.30 0.30
C GLY A 103 40.77 -9.16 0.93
N VAL A 104 40.22 -8.74 2.07
CA VAL A 104 39.10 -9.42 2.74
C VAL A 104 37.79 -8.82 2.24
N SER A 105 36.89 -9.66 1.75
CA SER A 105 35.56 -9.24 1.28
C SER A 105 34.46 -9.88 2.11
N VAL A 106 33.47 -9.10 2.53
CA VAL A 106 32.28 -9.62 3.22
C VAL A 106 31.11 -9.67 2.25
N CYS A 107 30.49 -10.85 2.16
CA CYS A 107 29.34 -11.11 1.31
C CYS A 107 28.08 -11.25 2.18
N PRO A 108 26.90 -10.82 1.70
CA PRO A 108 25.64 -11.14 2.37
C PRO A 108 25.44 -12.66 2.37
N VAL A 109 25.11 -13.21 3.55
CA VAL A 109 24.81 -14.65 3.79
C VAL A 109 23.44 -15.00 3.20
#